data_AF-A0A0G4FZZ7-F1
#
_entry.id   AF-A0A0G4FZZ7-F1
#
_cell.length_a   1.000
_cell.length_b   1.000
_cell.length_c   1.000
_cell.angle_alpha   90.00
_cell.angle_beta   90.00
_cell.angle_gamma   90.00
#
_symmetry.space_group_name_H-M   'P 1'
#
loop_
_entity.id
_entity.type
_entity.pdbx_description
1 polymer ?
#
loop_
_entity_poly.entity_id
_entity_poly.type
_entity_poly.pdbx_seq_one_letter_code
_entity_poly.pdbx_strand_id
1 'polypeptide(L)'
;MASSGASAASSAPTRGQRAPTFRTTFDSPWRIQWSVLDAKKTEQISRALQSTVRDVKQRDKSAKSVFLVGINHVTRALERGACAAVIVGRDSEYTALVQHLPVQAALADVPCVILPKSLPLREAFLLPRVLAVGLRSPSHNEAAAPSPSPSPPQPHPPSVQQLLRTIQQLAQPLQTPFLPPSQASASASKAVLHQIQLSQQVTSAYLPNVKAHRRDERRRMRRKRRREERERGAGGEGSGAAVDSMRL
;
A
#
# COMPACT_ATOMS: atom_id res chain seq x y z
N MET A 1 10.25 26.61 -79.59
CA MET A 1 10.27 27.25 -78.27
C MET A 1 9.22 26.57 -77.39
N ALA A 2 9.64 25.65 -76.53
CA ALA A 2 8.75 24.96 -75.60
C ALA A 2 9.40 25.01 -74.21
N SER A 3 8.81 25.80 -73.33
CA SER A 3 9.27 26.01 -71.95
C SER A 3 8.73 24.91 -71.05
N SER A 4 9.63 24.01 -70.62
CA SER A 4 9.39 22.98 -69.62
C SER A 4 9.29 23.61 -68.23
N GLY A 5 8.08 23.62 -67.65
CA GLY A 5 7.82 24.04 -66.28
C GLY A 5 7.90 22.86 -65.32
N ALA A 6 9.04 22.70 -64.65
CA ALA A 6 9.21 21.70 -63.60
C ALA A 6 8.52 22.18 -62.31
N SER A 7 7.43 21.51 -61.94
CA SER A 7 6.69 21.73 -60.69
C SER A 7 7.38 21.00 -59.53
N ALA A 8 8.02 21.76 -58.63
CA ALA A 8 8.65 21.24 -57.43
C ALA A 8 7.59 20.90 -56.37
N ALA A 9 7.29 19.62 -56.21
CA ALA A 9 6.43 19.11 -55.15
C ALA A 9 7.12 19.21 -53.78
N SER A 10 6.75 20.24 -53.02
CA SER A 10 7.11 20.43 -51.60
C SER A 10 6.51 19.31 -50.74
N SER A 11 7.33 18.35 -50.33
CA SER A 11 6.96 17.28 -49.39
C SER A 11 6.83 17.84 -47.98
N ALA A 12 5.60 17.88 -47.46
CA ALA A 12 5.33 18.30 -46.09
C ALA A 12 5.93 17.31 -45.07
N PRO A 13 6.59 17.79 -44.00
CA PRO A 13 7.24 16.93 -43.02
C PRO A 13 6.20 16.05 -42.31
N THR A 14 6.42 14.74 -42.38
CA THR A 14 5.54 13.72 -41.82
C THR A 14 5.39 13.93 -40.31
N ARG A 15 4.15 14.14 -39.88
CA ARG A 15 3.74 14.52 -38.52
C ARG A 15 4.29 13.57 -37.44
N GLY A 16 5.43 13.96 -36.87
CA GLY A 16 5.65 14.00 -35.42
C GLY A 16 5.83 12.68 -34.68
N GLN A 17 6.90 11.94 -34.97
CA GLN A 17 7.51 11.08 -33.95
C GLN A 17 8.31 11.95 -32.99
N ARG A 18 7.72 12.31 -31.85
CA ARG A 18 8.48 12.96 -30.76
C ARG A 18 9.47 11.93 -30.22
N ALA A 19 10.76 12.25 -30.29
CA ALA A 19 11.82 11.44 -29.70
C ALA A 19 11.50 11.13 -28.23
N PRO A 20 11.81 9.91 -27.75
CA PRO A 20 11.60 9.55 -26.35
C PRO A 20 12.39 10.52 -25.47
N THR A 21 11.67 11.28 -24.63
CA THR A 21 12.29 12.14 -23.63
C THR A 21 12.61 11.29 -22.42
N PHE A 22 13.90 11.08 -22.17
CA PHE A 22 14.38 10.41 -20.96
C PHE A 22 14.23 11.38 -19.79
N ARG A 23 13.54 10.94 -18.73
CA ARG A 23 13.54 11.63 -17.44
C ARG A 23 14.42 10.85 -16.50
N THR A 24 15.54 11.43 -16.12
CA THR A 24 16.34 10.95 -15.00
C THR A 24 15.56 11.17 -13.72
N THR A 25 15.13 10.09 -13.07
CA THR A 25 14.58 10.15 -11.71
C THR A 25 15.66 9.76 -10.73
N PHE A 26 15.85 10.58 -9.70
CA PHE A 26 16.67 10.20 -8.55
C PHE A 26 15.86 9.19 -7.72
N ASP A 27 16.26 7.93 -7.77
CA ASP A 27 15.69 6.87 -6.94
C ASP A 27 16.56 6.73 -5.70
N SER A 28 15.94 6.80 -4.52
CA SER A 28 16.69 6.68 -3.27
C SER A 28 17.21 5.24 -3.16
N PRO A 29 18.52 5.03 -2.92
CA PRO A 29 19.05 3.68 -2.68
C PRO A 29 18.55 3.12 -1.33
N TRP A 30 18.00 3.97 -0.47
CA TRP A 30 17.54 3.63 0.88
C TRP A 30 16.10 3.13 0.89
N ARG A 31 15.82 2.09 0.10
CA ARG A 31 14.50 1.44 0.12
C ARG A 31 14.38 0.57 1.36
N ILE A 32 13.46 0.94 2.24
CA ILE A 32 13.14 0.13 3.43
C ILE A 32 12.47 -1.16 2.96
N GLN A 33 13.09 -2.30 3.28
CA GLN A 33 12.52 -3.60 3.00
C GLN A 33 11.68 -4.05 4.19
N TRP A 34 10.39 -4.20 3.93
CA TRP A 34 9.40 -4.67 4.89
C TRP A 34 9.30 -6.18 4.80
N SER A 35 9.51 -6.87 5.91
CA SER A 35 9.17 -8.28 5.96
C SER A 35 7.67 -8.45 6.08
N VAL A 36 7.06 -8.88 4.98
CA VAL A 36 5.62 -9.17 4.94
C VAL A 36 5.38 -10.52 5.58
N LEU A 37 4.35 -10.59 6.40
CA LEU A 37 4.01 -11.81 7.13
C LEU A 37 3.48 -12.91 6.17
N ASP A 38 3.88 -14.16 6.40
CA ASP A 38 3.39 -15.33 5.65
C ASP A 38 1.86 -15.47 5.76
N ALA A 39 1.23 -16.16 4.80
CA ALA A 39 -0.23 -16.37 4.80
C ALA A 39 -0.75 -17.06 6.07
N LYS A 40 -0.06 -18.11 6.55
CA LYS A 40 -0.44 -18.84 7.78
C LYS A 40 -0.39 -17.95 9.02
N LYS A 41 0.68 -17.17 9.17
CA LYS A 41 0.87 -16.23 10.27
C LYS A 41 -0.11 -15.06 10.18
N THR A 42 -0.43 -14.60 8.96
CA THR A 42 -1.47 -13.59 8.68
C THR A 42 -2.85 -14.06 9.13
N GLU A 43 -3.19 -15.33 8.89
CA GLU A 43 -4.45 -15.90 9.36
C GLU A 43 -4.47 -16.01 10.89
N GLN A 44 -3.38 -16.44 11.51
CA GLN A 44 -3.25 -16.51 12.96
C GLN A 44 -3.48 -15.15 13.63
N ILE A 45 -2.81 -14.09 13.16
CA ILE A 45 -2.98 -12.74 13.71
C ILE A 45 -4.37 -12.17 13.40
N SER A 46 -4.95 -12.48 12.23
CA SER A 46 -6.32 -12.07 11.88
C SER A 46 -7.34 -12.67 12.84
N ARG A 47 -7.27 -13.99 13.10
CA ARG A 47 -8.17 -14.68 14.04
C ARG A 47 -8.02 -14.13 15.46
N ALA A 48 -6.78 -13.96 15.93
CA ALA A 48 -6.50 -13.41 17.26
C ALA A 48 -6.99 -11.95 17.40
N LEU A 49 -6.84 -11.14 16.36
CA LEU A 49 -7.33 -9.76 16.34
C LEU A 49 -8.87 -9.72 16.39
N GLN A 50 -9.54 -10.52 15.55
CA GLN A 50 -11.01 -10.58 15.51
C GLN A 50 -11.62 -11.05 16.83
N SER A 51 -11.04 -12.09 17.46
CA SER A 51 -11.51 -12.56 18.77
C SER A 51 -11.30 -11.49 19.85
N THR A 52 -10.12 -10.86 19.88
CA THR A 52 -9.80 -9.81 20.87
C THR A 52 -10.71 -8.60 20.71
N VAL A 53 -10.96 -8.14 19.49
CA VAL A 53 -11.87 -7.00 19.24
C VAL A 53 -13.30 -7.34 19.68
N ARG A 54 -13.76 -8.58 19.45
CA ARG A 54 -15.06 -9.05 19.92
C ARG A 54 -15.14 -9.06 21.45
N ASP A 55 -14.14 -9.62 22.12
CA ASP A 55 -14.08 -9.70 23.58
C ASP A 55 -14.05 -8.30 24.22
N VAL A 56 -13.25 -7.39 23.67
CA VAL A 56 -13.17 -6.01 24.17
C VAL A 56 -14.49 -5.28 23.98
N LYS A 57 -15.16 -5.43 22.83
CA LYS A 57 -16.49 -4.84 22.59
C LYS A 57 -17.58 -5.38 23.53
N GLN A 58 -17.47 -6.63 23.98
CA GLN A 58 -18.41 -7.23 24.94
C GLN A 58 -18.19 -6.72 26.37
N ARG A 59 -16.92 -6.51 26.76
CA ARG A 59 -16.57 -6.07 28.13
C ARG A 59 -16.70 -4.56 28.32
N ASP A 60 -16.30 -3.80 27.31
CA ASP A 60 -16.23 -2.35 27.36
C ASP A 60 -17.04 -1.78 26.19
N LYS A 61 -17.95 -0.83 26.48
CA LYS A 61 -18.72 -0.13 25.45
C LYS A 61 -17.80 0.66 24.52
N SER A 62 -16.58 0.98 24.95
CA SER A 62 -15.62 1.75 24.17
C SER A 62 -14.34 0.96 23.91
N ALA A 63 -14.32 0.16 22.84
CA ALA A 63 -13.10 -0.47 22.32
C ALA A 63 -11.96 0.52 21.97
N LYS A 64 -12.27 1.83 21.94
CA LYS A 64 -11.31 2.93 21.74
C LYS A 64 -10.31 3.08 22.90
N SER A 65 -10.63 2.54 24.08
CA SER A 65 -9.71 2.53 25.23
C SER A 65 -8.47 1.67 24.94
N VAL A 66 -8.66 0.54 24.25
CA VAL A 66 -7.60 -0.44 23.96
C VAL A 66 -6.96 -0.23 22.59
N PHE A 67 -7.78 0.01 21.56
CA PHE A 67 -7.32 0.03 20.17
C PHE A 67 -7.19 1.45 19.60
N LEU A 68 -6.06 1.71 18.96
CA LEU A 68 -5.75 2.93 18.22
C LEU A 68 -5.97 2.67 16.73
N VAL A 69 -7.09 3.13 16.17
CA VAL A 69 -7.46 2.81 14.79
C VAL A 69 -7.11 3.98 13.85
N GLY A 70 -6.32 3.69 12.82
CA GLY A 70 -5.91 4.64 11.79
C GLY A 70 -4.51 5.20 12.00
N ILE A 71 -3.87 5.61 10.90
CA ILE A 71 -2.46 6.03 10.84
C ILE A 71 -2.19 7.15 11.86
N ASN A 72 -2.97 8.23 11.83
CA ASN A 72 -2.74 9.40 12.69
C ASN A 72 -2.84 9.10 14.20
N HIS A 73 -3.67 8.14 14.61
CA HIS A 73 -3.78 7.76 16.02
C HIS A 73 -2.57 6.93 16.44
N VAL A 74 -2.12 6.04 15.56
CA VAL A 74 -0.94 5.20 15.80
C VAL A 74 0.33 6.05 15.84
N THR A 75 0.52 6.98 14.90
CA THR A 75 1.70 7.87 14.89
C THR A 75 1.81 8.69 16.17
N ARG A 76 0.73 9.37 16.58
CA ARG A 76 0.70 10.17 17.81
C ARG A 76 0.97 9.33 19.05
N ALA A 77 0.47 8.09 19.09
CA ALA A 77 0.70 7.20 20.21
C ALA A 77 2.14 6.68 20.26
N LEU A 78 2.76 6.40 19.10
CA LEU A 78 4.17 6.04 19.03
C LEU A 78 5.06 7.20 19.52
N GLU A 79 4.78 8.43 19.07
CA GLU A 79 5.51 9.64 19.51
C GLU A 79 5.43 9.87 21.02
N ARG A 80 4.32 9.48 21.66
CA ARG A 80 4.11 9.61 23.11
C ARG A 80 4.57 8.41 23.93
N GLY A 81 5.08 7.34 23.30
CA GLY A 81 5.35 6.08 24.00
C GLY A 81 4.09 5.39 24.56
N ALA A 82 2.91 5.72 24.01
CA ALA A 82 1.61 5.22 24.43
C ALA A 82 1.16 3.97 23.65
N CYS A 83 1.99 3.45 22.75
CA CYS A 83 1.68 2.29 21.91
C CYS A 83 2.54 1.09 22.30
N ALA A 84 1.92 -0.07 22.50
CA ALA A 84 2.59 -1.31 22.90
C ALA A 84 2.89 -2.25 21.73
N ALA A 85 2.12 -2.16 20.64
CA ALA A 85 2.33 -2.95 19.43
C ALA A 85 1.59 -2.32 18.24
N VAL A 86 2.09 -2.56 17.02
CA VAL A 86 1.50 -2.01 15.78
C VAL A 86 1.24 -3.12 14.76
N ILE A 87 0.08 -3.07 14.10
CA ILE A 87 -0.27 -3.90 12.96
C ILE A 87 -0.55 -2.98 11.77
N VAL A 88 0.16 -3.17 10.67
CA VAL A 88 0.04 -2.38 9.44
C VAL A 88 -0.40 -3.28 8.28
N GLY A 89 -1.45 -2.88 7.56
CA GLY A 89 -1.85 -3.51 6.31
C GLY A 89 -1.15 -2.86 5.13
N ARG A 90 -0.41 -3.64 4.34
CA ARG A 90 0.20 -3.18 3.09
C ARG A 90 -0.86 -3.21 1.98
N ASP A 91 -1.42 -2.05 1.67
CA ASP A 91 -2.29 -1.89 0.50
C ASP A 91 -1.52 -1.17 -0.62
N SER A 92 -1.61 -1.66 -1.85
CA SER A 92 -0.85 -1.12 -2.99
C SER A 92 -1.20 0.33 -3.29
N GLU A 93 -2.44 0.74 -2.97
CA GLU A 93 -2.91 2.11 -3.20
C GLU A 93 -2.35 3.10 -2.18
N TYR A 94 -2.03 2.64 -0.97
CA TYR A 94 -1.71 3.50 0.17
C TYR A 94 -0.31 3.26 0.76
N THR A 95 0.54 2.51 0.04
CA THR A 95 1.87 2.14 0.54
C THR A 95 2.72 3.36 0.94
N ALA A 96 2.65 4.46 0.18
CA ALA A 96 3.37 5.70 0.49
C ALA A 96 2.91 6.36 1.81
N LEU A 97 1.65 6.14 2.22
CA LEU A 97 1.13 6.68 3.47
C LEU A 97 1.54 5.85 4.68
N VAL A 98 1.71 4.54 4.54
CA VAL A 98 2.04 3.65 5.67
C VAL A 98 3.53 3.38 5.84
N GLN A 99 4.37 3.76 4.86
CA GLN A 99 5.81 3.46 4.87
C GLN A 99 6.58 4.03 6.07
N HIS A 100 6.07 5.07 6.74
CA HIS A 100 6.78 5.64 7.89
C HIS A 100 6.49 4.89 9.20
N LEU A 101 5.35 4.18 9.30
CA LEU A 101 4.90 3.58 10.55
C LEU A 101 5.86 2.53 11.10
N PRO A 102 6.37 1.56 10.32
CA PRO A 102 7.23 0.54 10.91
C PRO A 102 8.62 1.10 11.25
N VAL A 103 9.08 2.18 10.59
CA VAL A 103 10.29 2.92 11.02
C VAL A 103 10.05 3.62 12.35
N GLN A 104 8.92 4.31 12.51
CA GLN A 104 8.57 4.94 13.79
C GLN A 104 8.43 3.90 14.92
N ALA A 105 7.82 2.75 14.63
CA ALA A 105 7.72 1.65 15.58
C ALA A 105 9.10 1.10 15.95
N ALA A 106 10.01 0.92 14.99
CA ALA A 106 11.38 0.50 15.25
C ALA A 106 12.17 1.51 16.10
N LEU A 107 12.01 2.82 15.83
CA LEU A 107 12.63 3.89 16.62
C LEU A 107 12.10 3.94 18.06
N ALA A 108 10.84 3.57 18.27
CA ALA A 108 10.20 3.52 19.58
C ALA A 108 10.36 2.16 20.30
N ASP A 109 11.12 1.22 19.72
CA ASP A 109 11.25 -0.18 20.20
C ASP A 109 9.90 -0.90 20.38
N VAL A 110 8.95 -0.61 19.48
CA VAL A 110 7.60 -1.18 19.49
C VAL A 110 7.49 -2.29 18.44
N PRO A 111 7.02 -3.50 18.81
CA PRO A 111 6.86 -4.60 17.86
C PRO A 111 5.83 -4.24 16.79
N CYS A 112 6.22 -4.40 15.53
CA CYS A 112 5.39 -4.07 14.37
C CYS A 112 5.26 -5.29 13.43
N VAL A 113 4.04 -5.57 13.01
CA VAL A 113 3.73 -6.64 12.04
C VAL A 113 3.09 -6.04 10.79
N ILE A 114 3.57 -6.47 9.63
CA ILE A 114 3.11 -5.98 8.33
C ILE A 114 2.34 -7.09 7.61
N LEU A 115 1.04 -6.89 7.45
CA LEU A 115 0.15 -7.79 6.75
C LEU A 115 0.24 -7.55 5.23
N PRO A 116 0.12 -8.60 4.40
CA PRO A 116 0.14 -8.46 2.94
C PRO A 116 -1.05 -7.67 2.38
N LYS A 117 -2.15 -7.59 3.13
CA LYS A 117 -3.37 -6.84 2.77
C LYS A 117 -3.99 -6.25 4.04
N SER A 118 -4.76 -5.17 3.89
CA SER A 118 -5.48 -4.55 5.00
C SER A 118 -6.84 -5.19 5.32
N LEU A 119 -7.29 -6.18 4.55
CA LEU A 119 -8.60 -6.82 4.70
C LEU A 119 -8.86 -7.33 6.13
N PRO A 120 -7.93 -8.04 6.80
CA PRO A 120 -8.11 -8.48 8.20
C PRO A 120 -8.45 -7.34 9.17
N LEU A 121 -7.85 -6.16 8.97
CA LEU A 121 -8.09 -4.98 9.81
C LEU A 121 -9.49 -4.41 9.57
N ARG A 122 -9.93 -4.37 8.31
CA ARG A 122 -11.27 -3.88 7.93
C ARG A 122 -12.35 -4.78 8.52
N GLU A 123 -12.15 -6.09 8.45
CA GLU A 123 -13.07 -7.09 9.01
C GLU A 123 -13.15 -7.03 10.54
N ALA A 124 -12.01 -6.91 11.23
CA ALA A 124 -12.00 -6.85 12.69
C ALA A 124 -12.72 -5.61 13.23
N PHE A 125 -12.54 -4.45 12.59
CA PHE A 125 -13.10 -3.18 13.07
C PHE A 125 -14.42 -2.78 12.42
N LEU A 126 -14.88 -3.50 11.38
CA LEU A 126 -16.04 -3.16 10.56
C LEU A 126 -15.93 -1.76 9.93
N LEU A 127 -14.73 -1.38 9.50
CA LEU A 127 -14.45 -0.06 8.95
C LEU A 127 -13.86 -0.20 7.54
N PRO A 128 -14.29 0.62 6.57
CA PRO A 128 -13.97 0.42 5.15
C PRO A 128 -12.50 0.68 4.81
N ARG A 129 -11.81 1.53 5.60
CA ARG A 129 -10.46 2.01 5.31
C ARG A 129 -9.58 2.03 6.56
N VAL A 130 -9.25 0.85 7.07
CA VAL A 130 -8.26 0.69 8.16
C VAL A 130 -6.97 0.16 7.57
N LEU A 131 -5.90 0.96 7.67
CA LEU A 131 -4.56 0.60 7.21
C LEU A 131 -3.59 0.29 8.34
N ALA A 132 -3.85 0.82 9.54
CA ALA A 132 -3.00 0.65 10.70
C ALA A 132 -3.85 0.57 11.96
N VAL A 133 -3.43 -0.30 12.87
CA VAL A 133 -4.01 -0.48 14.20
C VAL A 133 -2.87 -0.56 15.19
N GLY A 134 -2.95 0.23 16.26
CA GLY A 134 -2.05 0.15 17.41
C GLY A 134 -2.77 -0.43 18.62
N LEU A 135 -2.04 -1.13 19.47
CA LEU A 135 -2.46 -1.48 20.82
C LEU A 135 -1.97 -0.41 21.78
N ARG A 136 -2.85 0.13 22.62
CA ARG A 136 -2.46 1.12 23.64
C ARG A 136 -1.66 0.44 24.76
N SER A 137 -0.62 1.11 25.25
CA SER A 137 0.13 0.68 26.44
C SER A 137 -0.74 0.83 27.71
N PRO A 138 -0.73 -0.14 28.65
CA PRO A 138 -1.57 -0.06 29.85
C PRO A 138 -1.17 1.12 30.74
N SER A 139 0.10 1.53 30.66
CA SER A 139 0.66 2.63 31.43
C SER A 139 0.17 4.01 30.96
N HIS A 140 -0.43 4.11 29.78
CA HIS A 140 -0.70 5.39 29.12
C HIS A 140 -2.19 5.57 28.78
N ASN A 141 -3.04 5.62 29.81
CA ASN A 141 -4.45 5.93 29.65
C ASN A 141 -4.68 7.46 29.69
N GLU A 142 -4.49 8.09 28.53
CA GLU A 142 -4.57 9.56 28.36
C GLU A 142 -5.98 10.13 28.53
N ALA A 143 -7.01 9.27 28.55
CA ALA A 143 -8.42 9.70 28.58
C ALA A 143 -8.92 10.08 29.98
N ALA A 144 -8.17 9.80 31.04
CA ALA A 144 -8.53 10.27 32.37
C ALA A 144 -7.96 11.67 32.56
N ALA A 145 -8.84 12.68 32.61
CA ALA A 145 -8.55 13.97 33.21
C ALA A 145 -7.77 13.78 34.53
N PRO A 146 -6.93 14.75 34.96
CA PRO A 146 -6.13 14.64 36.17
C PRO A 146 -7.04 14.46 37.40
N SER A 147 -7.44 13.22 37.66
CA SER A 147 -8.14 12.82 38.86
C SER A 147 -7.10 12.78 39.96
N PRO A 148 -7.34 13.43 41.11
CA PRO A 148 -6.35 13.58 42.18
C PRO A 148 -5.96 12.26 42.88
N SER A 149 -6.51 11.11 42.47
CA SER A 149 -6.12 9.79 42.95
C SER A 149 -5.47 8.95 41.84
N PRO A 150 -4.18 8.58 41.96
CA PRO A 150 -3.55 7.64 41.05
C PRO A 150 -4.13 6.24 41.32
N SER A 151 -5.19 5.90 40.60
CA SER A 151 -5.67 4.52 40.58
C SER A 151 -4.60 3.62 39.93
N PRO A 152 -4.33 2.43 40.49
CA PRO A 152 -3.33 1.53 39.93
C PRO A 152 -3.67 1.21 38.47
N PRO A 153 -2.67 1.12 37.58
CA PRO A 153 -2.89 0.86 36.16
C PRO A 153 -3.65 -0.47 36.02
N GLN A 154 -4.85 -0.40 35.46
CA GLN A 154 -5.64 -1.61 35.26
C GLN A 154 -4.95 -2.51 34.24
N PRO A 155 -4.78 -3.80 34.54
CA PRO A 155 -4.16 -4.73 33.62
C PRO A 155 -5.03 -4.90 32.37
N HIS A 156 -4.39 -5.01 31.21
CA HIS A 156 -5.08 -5.29 29.95
C HIS A 156 -5.89 -6.59 30.03
N PRO A 157 -7.03 -6.69 29.32
CA PRO A 157 -7.75 -7.94 29.18
C PRO A 157 -6.83 -9.09 28.70
N PRO A 158 -7.05 -10.34 29.15
CA PRO A 158 -6.17 -11.46 28.82
C PRO A 158 -6.08 -11.72 27.31
N SER A 159 -7.16 -11.48 26.55
CA SER A 159 -7.15 -11.59 25.08
C SER A 159 -6.22 -10.57 24.42
N VAL A 160 -6.17 -9.34 24.95
CA VAL A 160 -5.24 -8.29 24.48
C VAL A 160 -3.80 -8.67 24.78
N GLN A 161 -3.53 -9.24 25.96
CA GLN A 161 -2.20 -9.73 26.31
C GLN A 161 -1.76 -10.88 25.39
N GLN A 162 -2.67 -11.80 25.05
CA GLN A 162 -2.40 -12.89 24.12
C GLN A 162 -2.12 -12.38 22.70
N LEU A 163 -2.89 -11.39 22.23
CA LEU A 163 -2.64 -10.74 20.94
C LEU A 163 -1.27 -10.04 20.93
N LEU A 164 -0.93 -9.32 21.99
CA LEU A 164 0.37 -8.65 22.13
C LEU A 164 1.53 -9.64 22.09
N ARG A 165 1.44 -10.77 22.82
CA ARG A 165 2.44 -11.85 22.75
C ARG A 165 2.56 -12.42 21.33
N THR A 166 1.43 -12.63 20.66
CA THR A 166 1.40 -13.13 19.28
C THR A 166 2.10 -12.15 18.33
N ILE A 167 1.85 -10.84 18.48
CA ILE A 167 2.52 -9.80 17.68
C ILE A 167 4.02 -9.80 17.97
N GLN A 168 4.45 -9.86 19.23
CA GLN A 168 5.86 -9.92 19.60
C GLN A 168 6.59 -11.12 19.00
N GLN A 169 5.96 -12.30 19.00
CA GLN A 169 6.54 -13.52 18.42
C GLN A 169 6.65 -13.48 16.89
N LEU A 170 5.71 -12.78 16.23
CA LEU A 170 5.64 -12.69 14.77
C LEU A 170 6.34 -11.46 14.20
N ALA A 171 6.62 -10.45 15.03
CA ALA A 171 7.32 -9.25 14.64
C ALA A 171 8.73 -9.59 14.19
N GLN A 172 9.07 -9.17 12.97
CA GLN A 172 10.42 -9.31 12.46
C GLN A 172 11.15 -7.98 12.64
N PRO A 173 12.42 -8.02 13.06
CA PRO A 173 13.21 -6.80 13.22
C PRO A 173 13.28 -6.08 11.88
N LEU A 174 12.98 -4.78 11.90
CA LEU A 174 13.06 -3.98 10.69
C LEU A 174 14.52 -3.80 10.30
N GLN A 175 14.84 -4.14 9.05
CA GLN A 175 16.16 -3.83 8.49
C GLN A 175 16.17 -2.39 7.99
N THR A 176 16.69 -1.49 8.82
CA THR A 176 16.93 -0.08 8.45
C THR A 176 18.42 0.14 8.25
N PRO A 177 18.95 -0.07 7.04
CA PRO A 177 20.39 -0.01 6.78
C PRO A 177 21.01 1.37 7.01
N PHE A 178 20.18 2.42 7.04
CA PHE A 178 20.58 3.80 7.29
C PHE A 178 20.47 4.22 8.76
N LEU A 179 19.85 3.42 9.62
CA LEU A 179 19.84 3.67 11.05
C LEU A 179 20.96 2.86 11.70
N PRO A 180 21.71 3.46 12.65
CA PRO A 180 22.62 2.66 13.46
C PRO A 180 21.83 1.55 14.16
N PRO A 181 22.37 0.33 14.29
CA PRO A 181 21.70 -0.70 15.06
C PRO A 181 21.45 -0.15 16.46
N SER A 182 20.19 -0.18 16.89
CA SER A 182 19.85 0.09 18.29
C SER A 182 20.76 -0.80 19.16
N GLN A 183 21.24 -0.30 20.29
CA GLN A 183 22.19 -1.04 21.14
C GLN A 183 21.65 -2.44 21.54
N ALA A 184 20.32 -2.62 21.52
CA ALA A 184 19.66 -3.91 21.70
C ALA A 184 19.91 -4.96 20.58
N SER A 185 20.42 -4.54 19.41
CA SER A 185 20.54 -5.37 18.19
C SER A 185 21.99 -5.48 17.65
N ALA A 186 22.98 -5.01 18.40
CA ALA A 186 24.38 -4.88 17.93
C ALA A 186 25.06 -6.19 17.48
N SER A 187 24.53 -7.37 17.84
CA SER A 187 25.10 -8.67 17.47
C SER A 187 24.79 -9.13 16.04
N ALA A 188 23.79 -8.54 15.35
CA ALA A 188 23.34 -8.99 14.03
C ALA A 188 23.93 -8.19 12.84
N SER A 189 24.65 -7.10 13.08
CA SER A 189 24.89 -6.08 12.05
C SER A 189 26.07 -6.34 11.09
N LYS A 190 26.95 -7.30 11.37
CA LYS A 190 28.15 -7.54 10.53
C LYS A 190 27.84 -8.14 9.15
N ALA A 191 26.73 -8.87 8.99
CA ALA A 191 26.37 -9.48 7.70
C ALA A 191 25.70 -8.50 6.71
N VAL A 192 25.07 -7.43 7.20
CA VAL A 192 24.19 -6.57 6.40
C VAL A 192 24.96 -5.55 5.56
N LEU A 193 26.10 -5.04 6.07
CA LEU A 193 26.93 -4.06 5.35
C LEU A 193 27.47 -4.61 4.02
N HIS A 194 27.82 -5.90 3.96
CA HIS A 194 28.36 -6.53 2.75
C HIS A 194 27.30 -6.72 1.65
N GLN A 195 26.02 -6.86 2.02
CA GLN A 195 24.92 -7.07 1.07
C GLN A 195 24.48 -5.75 0.40
N ILE A 196 24.61 -4.62 1.10
CA ILE A 196 24.24 -3.30 0.56
C ILE A 196 25.17 -2.88 -0.58
N GLN A 197 26.48 -3.10 -0.44
CA GLN A 197 27.46 -2.77 -1.49
C GLN A 197 27.20 -3.51 -2.81
N LEU A 198 26.77 -4.78 -2.75
CA LEU A 198 26.47 -5.59 -3.94
C LEU A 198 25.21 -5.11 -4.68
N SER A 199 24.18 -4.65 -3.96
CA SER A 199 22.93 -4.19 -4.59
C SER A 199 23.05 -2.84 -5.32
N GLN A 200 23.97 -1.97 -4.91
CA GLN A 200 24.21 -0.69 -5.59
C GLN A 200 24.87 -0.86 -6.97
N GLN A 201 25.54 -1.99 -7.23
CA GLN A 201 26.15 -2.27 -8.53
C GLN A 201 25.16 -2.80 -9.57
N VAL A 202 23.96 -3.25 -9.17
CA VAL A 202 23.02 -3.97 -10.07
C VAL A 202 21.85 -3.10 -10.55
N THR A 203 21.58 -1.94 -9.94
CA THR A 203 20.41 -1.10 -10.27
C THR A 203 20.59 -0.13 -11.45
N SER A 204 21.70 -0.21 -12.18
CA SER A 204 21.83 0.45 -13.51
C SER A 204 21.20 -0.40 -14.62
N ALA A 205 19.98 -0.92 -14.40
CA ALA A 205 19.24 -1.67 -15.41
C ALA A 205 17.93 -0.92 -15.75
N TYR A 206 17.82 -0.56 -17.02
CA TYR A 206 16.70 0.08 -17.71
C TYR A 206 15.32 -0.37 -17.16
N LEU A 207 14.62 0.50 -16.43
CA LEU A 207 13.20 0.30 -16.13
C LEU A 207 12.33 0.96 -17.22
N PRO A 208 11.48 0.21 -17.93
CA PRO A 208 10.58 0.77 -18.93
C PRO A 208 9.53 1.68 -18.26
N ASN A 209 9.28 2.83 -18.90
CA ASN A 209 8.41 3.88 -18.38
C ASN A 209 6.94 3.42 -18.32
N VAL A 210 6.47 3.01 -17.13
CA VAL A 210 5.11 2.48 -16.87
C VAL A 210 3.99 3.45 -17.28
N LYS A 211 4.25 4.77 -17.30
CA LYS A 211 3.27 5.77 -17.76
C LYS A 211 3.05 5.73 -19.27
N ALA A 212 4.06 5.30 -20.05
CA ALA A 212 3.92 5.10 -21.49
C ALA A 212 2.98 3.92 -21.79
N HIS A 213 3.07 2.83 -21.02
CA HIS A 213 2.25 1.63 -21.20
C HIS A 213 0.75 1.91 -21.04
N ARG A 214 0.34 2.60 -19.96
CA ARG A 214 -1.08 2.93 -19.71
C ARG A 214 -1.68 3.82 -20.80
N ARG A 215 -0.87 4.71 -21.41
CA ARG A 215 -1.33 5.60 -22.49
C ARG A 215 -1.55 4.82 -23.79
N ASP A 216 -0.69 3.86 -24.07
CA ASP A 216 -0.78 3.04 -25.28
C ASP A 216 -1.92 2.02 -25.20
N GLU A 217 -2.18 1.48 -24.02
CA GLU A 217 -3.32 0.61 -23.74
C GLU A 217 -4.66 1.36 -23.92
N ARG A 218 -4.77 2.61 -23.42
CA ARG A 218 -5.93 3.47 -23.72
C ARG A 218 -6.11 3.75 -25.22
N ARG A 219 -5.02 3.89 -25.98
CA ARG A 219 -5.09 4.08 -27.44
C ARG A 219 -5.56 2.82 -28.16
N ARG A 220 -5.08 1.63 -27.75
CA ARG A 220 -5.56 0.34 -28.27
C ARG A 220 -7.05 0.16 -28.02
N MET A 221 -7.53 0.43 -26.81
CA MET A 221 -8.96 0.34 -26.46
C MET A 221 -9.84 1.27 -27.31
N ARG A 222 -9.40 2.52 -27.55
CA ARG A 222 -10.13 3.47 -28.41
C ARG A 222 -10.18 3.02 -29.87
N ARG A 223 -9.10 2.44 -30.40
CA ARG A 223 -9.07 1.89 -31.76
C ARG A 223 -10.00 0.69 -31.91
N LYS A 224 -10.01 -0.21 -30.92
CA LYS A 224 -10.90 -1.37 -30.89
C LYS A 224 -12.37 -0.94 -30.91
N ARG A 225 -12.76 0.01 -30.05
CA ARG A 225 -14.14 0.53 -30.00
C ARG A 225 -14.59 1.17 -31.32
N ARG A 226 -13.73 1.94 -31.99
CA ARG A 226 -14.05 2.54 -33.30
C ARG A 226 -14.21 1.49 -34.40
N ARG A 227 -13.51 0.37 -34.31
CA ARG A 227 -13.65 -0.74 -35.26
C ARG A 227 -14.99 -1.46 -35.04
N GLU A 228 -15.33 -1.75 -33.79
CA GLU A 228 -16.62 -2.34 -33.42
C GLU A 228 -17.81 -1.45 -33.82
N GLU A 229 -17.71 -0.12 -33.65
CA GLU A 229 -18.73 0.84 -34.08
C GLU A 229 -18.92 0.84 -35.61
N ARG A 230 -17.84 0.70 -36.39
CA ARG A 230 -17.92 0.59 -37.86
C ARG A 230 -18.54 -0.73 -38.31
N GLU A 231 -18.16 -1.83 -37.66
CA GLU A 231 -18.72 -3.16 -37.96
C GLU A 231 -20.23 -3.22 -37.63
N ARG A 232 -20.67 -2.53 -36.56
CA ARG A 232 -22.11 -2.38 -36.26
C ARG A 232 -22.85 -1.45 -37.23
N GLY A 233 -22.23 -0.34 -37.64
CA GLY A 233 -22.85 0.59 -38.59
C GLY A 233 -23.00 0.02 -39.99
N ALA A 234 -22.03 -0.78 -40.46
CA ALA A 234 -22.06 -1.39 -41.80
C ALA A 234 -23.07 -2.54 -41.94
N GLY A 235 -23.54 -3.14 -40.84
CA GLY A 235 -24.52 -4.24 -40.87
C GLY A 235 -25.99 -3.79 -40.87
N GLY A 236 -26.27 -2.49 -40.77
CA GLY A 236 -27.62 -1.95 -40.55
C GLY A 236 -28.40 -1.48 -41.79
N GLU A 237 -27.75 -1.27 -42.93
CA GLU A 237 -28.39 -0.62 -44.10
C GLU A 237 -28.92 -1.61 -45.17
N GLY A 238 -28.92 -2.92 -44.91
CA GLY A 238 -29.24 -3.94 -45.93
C GLY A 238 -30.59 -4.66 -45.84
N SER A 239 -31.43 -4.44 -44.82
CA SER A 239 -32.60 -5.30 -44.56
C SER A 239 -33.94 -4.54 -44.53
N GLY A 240 -34.23 -3.78 -45.59
CA GLY A 240 -35.45 -2.98 -45.66
C GLY A 240 -36.08 -2.86 -47.06
N ALA A 241 -35.92 -3.86 -47.93
CA ALA A 241 -36.52 -3.84 -49.27
C ALA A 241 -37.05 -5.23 -49.68
N ALA A 242 -38.10 -5.71 -49.01
CA ALA A 242 -38.92 -6.83 -49.49
C ALA A 242 -40.27 -6.86 -48.76
N VAL A 243 -41.06 -5.79 -48.89
CA VAL A 243 -42.50 -5.85 -48.59
C VAL A 243 -43.22 -5.10 -49.71
N ASP A 244 -43.36 -5.73 -50.86
CA ASP A 244 -44.51 -5.48 -51.71
C ASP A 244 -44.69 -6.64 -52.69
N SER A 245 -45.91 -7.19 -52.70
CA SER A 245 -46.52 -8.08 -53.70
C SER A 245 -47.13 -9.34 -53.06
N MET A 246 -48.41 -9.22 -52.68
CA MET A 246 -49.45 -10.22 -53.01
C MET A 246 -50.78 -9.84 -52.33
N ARG A 247 -51.64 -9.15 -53.08
CA ARG A 247 -53.09 -9.26 -52.96
C ARG A 247 -53.68 -9.22 -54.37
N LEU A 248 -54.05 -10.39 -54.86
CA LEU A 248 -55.10 -10.63 -55.84
C LEU A 248 -56.09 -11.61 -55.20
#